data_AF-A0A3M1C1Z9-F1
#
_entry.id   AF-A0A3M1C1Z9-F1
#
_cell.length_a   1.000
_cell.length_b   1.000
_cell.length_c   1.000
_cell.angle_alpha   90.00
_cell.angle_beta   90.00
_cell.angle_gamma   90.00
#
_symmetry.space_group_name_H-M   'P 1'
#
loop_
_entity.id
_entity.type
_entity.pdbx_description
1 polymer ?
#
loop_
_entity_poly.entity_id
_entity_poly.type
_entity_poly.pdbx_seq_one_letter_code
_entity_poly.pdbx_strand_id
1 'polypeptide(L)'
;MINLSIFNNTNLFEAATGLFQQLNIPLRSNTAEPIPTKDVLKDFYKDNTTFQSIDKTYFIGIIDDSVFKTTYSSNTNYSYEQAIEQSSKSYYGLMIFALELNRQPTRSQISELTRAFNRISQKMPVALVLKYTVNQEVVISIAISERFKYLQAWRQGEKAGKVIML
;
A
#
# COMPACT_ATOMS: atom_id res chain seq x y z
N MET A 1 -0.72 23.14 -6.99
CA MET A 1 0.64 22.61 -6.71
C MET A 1 0.50 21.61 -5.57
N ILE A 2 1.15 20.44 -5.65
CA ILE A 2 1.06 19.40 -4.61
C ILE A 2 1.79 19.89 -3.34
N ASN A 3 1.10 19.90 -2.21
CA ASN A 3 1.63 20.22 -0.90
C ASN A 3 2.04 18.93 -0.17
N LEU A 4 3.35 18.71 -0.06
CA LEU A 4 3.93 17.57 0.65
C LEU A 4 4.26 17.86 2.12
N SER A 5 4.16 19.12 2.57
CA SER A 5 4.44 19.48 3.97
C SER A 5 3.49 18.81 4.96
N ILE A 6 2.35 18.30 4.50
CA ILE A 6 1.41 17.51 5.30
C ILE A 6 2.06 16.28 5.96
N PHE A 7 3.08 15.69 5.34
CA PHE A 7 3.81 14.54 5.89
C PHE A 7 4.67 14.88 7.12
N ASN A 8 4.97 16.16 7.35
CA ASN A 8 5.67 16.64 8.53
C ASN A 8 4.74 16.86 9.73
N ASN A 9 3.49 17.21 9.45
CA ASN A 9 2.60 17.81 10.45
C ASN A 9 1.43 16.91 10.86
N THR A 10 1.19 15.82 10.11
CA THR A 10 0.05 14.91 10.33
C THR A 10 0.51 13.47 10.43
N ASN A 11 -0.38 12.59 10.90
CA ASN A 11 -0.11 11.15 10.88
C ASN A 11 -0.06 10.63 9.43
N LEU A 12 0.58 9.48 9.22
CA LEU A 12 0.81 8.95 7.87
C LEU A 12 -0.49 8.64 7.12
N PHE A 13 -1.56 8.22 7.81
CA PHE A 13 -2.85 7.96 7.19
C PHE A 13 -3.44 9.23 6.56
N GLU A 14 -3.49 10.32 7.32
CA GLU A 14 -3.97 11.63 6.86
C GLU A 14 -3.09 12.19 5.74
N ALA A 15 -1.77 12.15 5.92
CA ALA A 15 -0.82 12.66 4.93
C ALA A 15 -0.94 11.91 3.59
N ALA A 16 -1.00 10.57 3.63
CA ALA A 16 -1.13 9.76 2.43
C ALA A 16 -2.49 9.96 1.76
N THR A 17 -3.60 9.97 2.51
CA THR A 17 -4.94 10.24 1.96
C THR A 17 -5.01 11.64 1.34
N GLY A 18 -4.44 12.64 2.00
CA GLY A 18 -4.34 14.01 1.50
C GLY A 18 -3.50 14.15 0.23
N LEU A 19 -2.46 13.33 0.05
CA LEU A 19 -1.69 13.28 -1.20
C LEU A 19 -2.57 12.82 -2.37
N PHE A 20 -3.31 11.72 -2.21
CA PHE A 20 -4.17 11.22 -3.29
C PHE A 20 -5.38 12.11 -3.55
N GLN A 21 -5.93 12.76 -2.52
CA GLN A 21 -6.97 13.77 -2.71
C GLN A 21 -6.50 14.94 -3.58
N GLN A 22 -5.26 15.40 -3.39
CA GLN A 22 -4.65 16.43 -4.25
C GLN A 22 -4.43 15.97 -5.70
N LEU A 23 -4.39 14.65 -5.93
CA LEU A 23 -4.35 14.03 -7.26
C LEU A 23 -5.76 13.77 -7.84
N ASN A 24 -6.82 14.24 -7.19
CA ASN A 24 -8.22 13.94 -7.50
C ASN A 24 -8.54 12.43 -7.47
N ILE A 25 -7.86 11.67 -6.61
CA ILE A 25 -8.09 10.25 -6.37
C ILE A 25 -8.66 10.11 -4.95
N PRO A 26 -10.00 10.06 -4.79
CA PRO A 26 -10.59 9.89 -3.47
C PRO A 26 -10.34 8.46 -2.96
N LEU A 27 -9.34 8.31 -2.08
CA LEU A 27 -9.15 7.07 -1.35
C LEU A 27 -10.12 7.00 -0.18
N ARG A 28 -10.82 5.86 -0.03
CA ARG A 28 -11.79 5.65 1.05
C ARG A 28 -11.43 4.39 1.83
N SER A 29 -10.93 4.59 3.05
CA SER A 29 -10.71 3.56 4.06
C SER A 29 -11.66 3.77 5.23
N ASN A 30 -12.18 2.69 5.80
CA ASN A 30 -13.05 2.73 6.98
C ASN A 30 -12.28 2.91 8.30
N THR A 31 -10.95 2.87 8.28
CA THR A 31 -10.14 2.98 9.49
C THR A 31 -8.91 3.84 9.28
N ALA A 32 -8.69 4.77 10.21
CA ALA A 32 -7.46 5.58 10.31
C ALA A 32 -6.45 4.96 11.30
N GLU A 33 -6.81 3.84 11.94
CA GLU A 33 -5.95 3.21 12.95
C GLU A 33 -4.84 2.38 12.30
N PRO A 34 -3.63 2.36 12.90
CA PRO A 34 -2.57 1.46 12.47
C PRO A 34 -2.99 -0.01 12.61
N ILE A 35 -2.70 -0.79 11.59
CA ILE A 35 -2.94 -2.23 11.54
C ILE A 35 -1.63 -2.94 11.87
N PRO A 36 -1.62 -3.96 12.75
CA PRO A 36 -0.42 -4.75 12.99
C PRO A 36 0.11 -5.38 11.70
N THR A 37 1.36 -5.06 11.33
CA THR A 37 1.97 -5.53 10.07
C THR A 37 1.99 -7.06 9.96
N LYS A 38 2.14 -7.76 11.10
CA LYS A 38 2.10 -9.23 11.15
C LYS A 38 0.72 -9.77 10.75
N ASP A 39 -0.36 -9.12 11.17
CA ASP A 39 -1.72 -9.50 10.80
C ASP A 39 -1.98 -9.23 9.32
N VAL A 40 -1.37 -8.16 8.78
CA VAL A 40 -1.46 -7.83 7.36
C VAL A 40 -0.76 -8.88 6.48
N LEU A 41 0.47 -9.22 6.82
CA LEU A 41 1.34 -10.04 5.99
C LEU A 41 1.18 -11.55 6.24
N LYS A 42 0.71 -11.97 7.42
CA LYS A 42 0.55 -13.38 7.82
C LYS A 42 1.82 -14.17 7.48
N ASP A 43 1.70 -15.21 6.66
CA ASP A 43 2.79 -16.09 6.23
C ASP A 43 3.88 -15.39 5.40
N PHE A 44 3.62 -14.17 4.91
CA PHE A 44 4.59 -13.38 4.16
C PHE A 44 5.42 -12.44 5.04
N TYR A 45 5.13 -12.34 6.34
CA TYR A 45 5.97 -11.63 7.29
C TYR A 45 7.26 -12.41 7.51
N LYS A 46 8.41 -11.73 7.46
CA LYS A 46 9.70 -12.33 7.85
C LYS A 46 10.25 -11.59 9.06
N ASP A 47 10.61 -12.33 10.10
CA ASP A 47 11.22 -11.72 11.28
C ASP A 47 12.69 -11.39 11.03
N ASN A 48 12.91 -10.29 10.30
CA ASN A 48 14.22 -9.74 10.02
C ASN A 48 14.17 -8.22 10.18
N THR A 49 15.34 -7.59 10.11
CA THR A 49 15.43 -6.15 10.34
C THR A 49 14.50 -5.35 9.40
N THR A 50 14.32 -5.77 8.14
CA THR A 50 13.47 -5.07 7.15
C THR A 50 12.04 -4.93 7.66
N PHE A 51 11.42 -6.00 8.13
CA PHE A 51 10.02 -5.96 8.60
C PHE A 51 9.90 -5.37 10.00
N GLN A 52 10.90 -5.60 10.86
CA GLN A 52 11.00 -4.95 12.19
C GLN A 52 11.16 -3.43 12.11
N SER A 53 11.51 -2.88 10.93
CA SER A 53 11.60 -1.43 10.73
C SER A 53 10.26 -0.73 10.59
N ILE A 54 9.19 -1.49 10.35
CA ILE A 54 7.85 -0.94 10.18
C ILE A 54 7.29 -0.61 11.56
N ASP A 55 7.14 0.69 11.83
CA ASP A 55 6.51 1.19 13.05
C ASP A 55 4.98 1.12 12.94
N LYS A 56 4.43 1.62 11.83
CA LYS A 56 2.98 1.66 11.58
C LYS A 56 2.64 1.26 10.16
N THR A 57 1.57 0.50 10.01
CA THR A 57 1.00 0.13 8.71
C THR A 57 -0.43 0.64 8.65
N TYR A 58 -0.79 1.29 7.55
CA TYR A 58 -2.15 1.77 7.31
C TYR A 58 -2.65 1.25 5.97
N PHE A 59 -3.90 0.82 5.94
CA PHE A 59 -4.62 0.61 4.69
C PHE A 59 -5.32 1.92 4.32
N ILE A 60 -4.92 2.54 3.22
CA ILE A 60 -5.42 3.88 2.85
C ILE A 60 -6.52 3.82 1.78
N GLY A 61 -6.61 2.73 1.00
CA GLY A 61 -7.76 2.50 0.13
C GLY A 61 -7.50 1.59 -1.07
N ILE A 62 -8.51 1.49 -1.93
CA ILE A 62 -8.48 0.81 -3.24
C ILE A 62 -8.72 1.86 -4.32
N ILE A 63 -7.92 1.81 -5.39
CA ILE A 63 -8.21 2.50 -6.63
C ILE A 63 -8.76 1.49 -7.63
N ASP A 64 -10.01 1.65 -8.03
CA ASP A 64 -10.65 0.88 -9.11
C ASP A 64 -11.46 1.83 -10.01
N ASP A 65 -12.15 1.28 -11.02
CA ASP A 65 -12.98 2.06 -11.93
C ASP A 65 -14.04 2.93 -11.23
N SER A 66 -14.49 2.56 -10.03
CA SER A 66 -15.50 3.34 -9.29
C SER A 66 -14.95 4.70 -8.86
N VAL A 67 -13.63 4.79 -8.61
CA VAL A 67 -12.95 6.03 -8.24
C VAL A 67 -13.02 7.06 -9.39
N PHE A 68 -13.04 6.59 -10.65
CA PHE A 68 -13.07 7.43 -11.85
C PHE A 68 -14.48 7.62 -12.45
N LYS A 69 -15.46 6.82 -12.05
CA LYS A 69 -16.87 6.93 -12.48
C LYS A 69 -17.65 7.96 -11.65
N THR A 70 -17.01 9.08 -11.28
CA THR A 70 -17.51 10.13 -10.39
C THR A 70 -18.65 10.97 -10.99
N THR A 71 -19.62 10.31 -11.63
CA THR A 71 -20.96 10.82 -11.89
C THR A 71 -21.93 9.75 -11.38
N TYR A 72 -22.54 10.01 -10.22
CA TYR A 72 -23.56 9.22 -9.51
C TYR A 72 -23.08 8.11 -8.54
N SER A 73 -23.03 8.49 -7.25
CA SER A 73 -23.70 7.76 -6.16
C SER A 73 -23.32 6.29 -5.87
N SER A 74 -22.03 5.94 -5.82
CA SER A 74 -21.60 4.69 -5.16
C SER A 74 -20.78 4.99 -3.91
N ASN A 75 -21.43 4.92 -2.74
CA ASN A 75 -20.81 5.09 -1.42
C ASN A 75 -20.20 3.76 -0.94
N THR A 76 -19.13 3.29 -1.57
CA THR A 76 -18.42 2.09 -1.11
C THR A 76 -17.12 2.47 -0.41
N ASN A 77 -17.15 2.46 0.92
CA ASN A 77 -15.94 2.48 1.72
C ASN A 77 -15.50 1.02 2.01
N TYR A 78 -14.21 0.74 1.95
CA TYR A 78 -13.68 -0.59 2.24
C TYR A 78 -12.95 -0.61 3.59
N SER A 79 -13.25 -1.61 4.44
CA SER A 79 -12.39 -1.97 5.57
C SER A 79 -11.18 -2.78 5.09
N TYR A 80 -10.17 -2.95 5.94
CA TYR A 80 -9.00 -3.78 5.62
C TYR A 80 -9.39 -5.24 5.35
N GLU A 81 -10.27 -5.80 6.18
CA GLU A 81 -10.73 -7.19 6.07
C GLU A 81 -11.53 -7.38 4.77
N GLN A 82 -12.41 -6.41 4.46
CA GLN A 82 -13.16 -6.38 3.21
C GLN A 82 -12.22 -6.28 2.01
N ALA A 83 -11.14 -5.50 2.11
CA ALA A 83 -10.16 -5.38 1.04
C ALA A 83 -9.41 -6.69 0.79
N ILE A 84 -9.03 -7.42 1.84
CA ILE A 84 -8.42 -8.76 1.73
C ILE A 84 -9.41 -9.76 1.14
N GLU A 85 -10.67 -9.76 1.57
CA GLU A 85 -11.69 -10.63 1.01
C GLU A 85 -11.92 -10.33 -0.49
N GLN A 86 -12.03 -9.05 -0.87
CA GLN A 86 -12.21 -8.62 -2.26
C GLN A 86 -10.99 -8.94 -3.13
N SER A 87 -9.78 -8.89 -2.58
CA SER A 87 -8.54 -9.25 -3.28
C SER A 87 -8.53 -10.69 -3.82
N SER A 88 -9.38 -11.58 -3.28
CA SER A 88 -9.52 -12.97 -3.70
C SER A 88 -10.52 -13.18 -4.86
N LYS A 89 -11.46 -12.24 -5.08
CA LYS A 89 -12.64 -12.45 -5.95
C LYS A 89 -12.48 -12.05 -7.41
N SER A 90 -11.40 -11.34 -7.78
CA SER A 90 -11.10 -10.80 -9.13
C SER A 90 -11.62 -9.38 -9.33
N TYR A 91 -10.95 -8.41 -8.72
CA TYR A 91 -11.19 -6.99 -8.98
C TYR A 91 -10.02 -6.37 -9.75
N TYR A 92 -10.36 -5.61 -10.79
CA TYR A 92 -9.45 -4.71 -11.50
C TYR A 92 -9.25 -3.47 -10.62
N GLY A 93 -8.07 -3.33 -10.02
CA GLY A 93 -7.76 -2.19 -9.15
C GLY A 93 -6.34 -2.22 -8.59
N LEU A 94 -6.06 -1.32 -7.66
CA LEU A 94 -4.80 -1.17 -6.95
C LEU A 94 -5.09 -0.97 -5.45
N MET A 95 -4.57 -1.85 -4.60
CA MET A 95 -4.56 -1.61 -3.15
C MET A 95 -3.45 -0.66 -2.78
N ILE A 96 -3.68 0.22 -1.81
CA ILE A 96 -2.63 1.09 -1.30
C ILE A 96 -2.49 0.94 0.21
N PHE A 97 -1.25 0.66 0.62
CA PHE A 97 -0.84 0.70 2.02
C PHE A 97 0.15 1.84 2.23
N ALA A 98 0.12 2.43 3.42
CA ALA A 98 1.12 3.39 3.87
C ALA A 98 1.92 2.81 5.04
N LEU A 99 3.26 2.87 4.96
CA LEU A 99 4.18 2.34 5.96
C LEU A 99 5.02 3.46 6.56
N GLU A 100 5.01 3.58 7.88
CA GLU A 100 5.94 4.43 8.63
C GLU A 100 7.12 3.58 9.06
N LEU A 101 8.34 3.96 8.66
CA LEU A 101 9.56 3.22 8.99
C LEU A 101 10.39 3.99 10.01
N ASN A 102 10.86 3.28 11.03
CA ASN A 102 11.69 3.85 12.10
C ASN A 102 13.16 4.09 11.72
N ARG A 103 13.55 3.73 10.51
CA ARG A 103 14.90 3.95 9.96
C ARG A 103 14.86 4.07 8.44
N GLN A 104 15.86 4.73 7.88
CA GLN A 104 16.02 4.85 6.44
C GLN A 104 16.22 3.46 5.80
N PRO A 105 15.33 3.03 4.88
CA PRO A 105 15.48 1.76 4.19
C PRO A 105 16.46 1.88 3.01
N THR A 106 17.11 0.77 2.68
CA THR A 106 17.79 0.61 1.38
C THR A 106 16.78 0.30 0.28
N ARG A 107 17.15 0.51 -0.99
CA ARG A 107 16.32 0.13 -2.15
C ARG A 107 15.92 -1.35 -2.15
N SER A 108 16.82 -2.22 -1.65
CA SER A 108 16.56 -3.66 -1.52
C SER A 108 15.50 -3.94 -0.46
N GLN A 109 15.50 -3.21 0.65
CA GLN A 109 14.50 -3.33 1.72
C GLN A 109 13.13 -2.85 1.24
N ILE A 110 13.04 -1.70 0.56
CA ILE A 110 11.78 -1.24 -0.06
C ILE A 110 11.26 -2.30 -1.05
N SER A 111 12.15 -2.89 -1.84
CA SER A 111 11.78 -3.95 -2.80
C SER A 111 11.29 -5.22 -2.12
N GLU A 112 11.86 -5.60 -0.98
CA GLU A 112 11.40 -6.74 -0.18
C GLU A 112 10.01 -6.48 0.40
N LEU A 113 9.79 -5.32 1.01
CA LEU A 113 8.48 -4.91 1.54
C LEU A 113 7.42 -4.88 0.45
N THR A 114 7.73 -4.22 -0.68
CA THR A 114 6.81 -4.10 -1.82
C THR A 114 6.38 -5.48 -2.33
N ARG A 115 7.31 -6.43 -2.43
CA ARG A 115 6.98 -7.79 -2.86
C ARG A 115 6.19 -8.57 -1.80
N ALA A 116 6.48 -8.39 -0.52
CA ALA A 116 5.73 -9.04 0.55
C ALA A 116 4.27 -8.59 0.57
N PHE A 117 4.04 -7.28 0.50
CA PHE A 117 2.69 -6.72 0.37
C PHE A 117 2.02 -7.09 -0.97
N ASN A 118 2.76 -7.21 -2.07
CA ASN A 118 2.15 -7.73 -3.29
C ASN A 118 1.75 -9.21 -3.21
N ARG A 119 2.29 -10.00 -2.27
CA ARG A 119 1.91 -11.42 -2.11
C ARG A 119 0.65 -11.63 -1.30
N ILE A 120 0.25 -10.68 -0.44
CA ILE A 120 -1.00 -10.80 0.34
C ILE A 120 -2.24 -10.80 -0.55
N SER A 121 -2.15 -10.19 -1.74
CA SER A 121 -3.23 -10.12 -2.70
C SER A 121 -2.95 -11.00 -3.91
N GLN A 122 -3.87 -11.94 -4.18
CA GLN A 122 -3.71 -12.87 -5.28
C GLN A 122 -3.98 -12.23 -6.64
N LYS A 123 -4.91 -11.27 -6.70
CA LYS A 123 -5.41 -10.72 -7.98
C LYS A 123 -5.30 -9.21 -8.11
N MET A 124 -5.07 -8.49 -7.01
CA MET A 124 -4.97 -7.02 -7.03
C MET A 124 -3.54 -6.59 -6.70
N PRO A 125 -2.83 -5.84 -7.57
CA PRO A 125 -1.53 -5.27 -7.23
C PRO A 125 -1.62 -4.38 -5.99
N VAL A 126 -0.50 -4.26 -5.29
CA VAL A 126 -0.38 -3.43 -4.09
C VAL A 126 0.70 -2.37 -4.30
N ALA A 127 0.36 -1.12 -4.07
CA ALA A 127 1.31 -0.01 -3.98
C ALA A 127 1.56 0.35 -2.51
N LEU A 128 2.78 0.81 -2.24
CA LEU A 128 3.22 1.27 -0.93
C LEU A 128 3.54 2.76 -0.99
N VAL A 129 3.04 3.52 -0.02
CA VAL A 129 3.55 4.84 0.35
C VAL A 129 4.43 4.64 1.58
N LEU A 130 5.71 4.94 1.49
CA LEU A 130 6.65 4.79 2.60
C LEU A 130 7.02 6.17 3.13
N LYS A 131 7.01 6.34 4.44
CA LYS A 131 7.50 7.52 5.15
C LYS A 131 8.65 7.11 6.06
N TYR A 132 9.76 7.82 5.98
CA TYR A 132 10.94 7.60 6.81
C TYR A 132 11.76 8.90 6.93
N THR A 133 12.72 8.93 7.84
CA THR A 133 13.56 10.12 8.06
C THR A 133 14.96 9.89 7.49
N VAL A 134 15.49 10.90 6.78
CA VAL A 134 16.88 10.96 6.30
C VAL A 134 17.47 12.28 6.77
N ASN A 135 18.58 12.26 7.51
CA ASN A 135 19.24 13.48 8.00
C ASN A 135 18.26 14.49 8.66
N GLN A 136 17.33 13.98 9.48
CA GLN A 136 16.28 14.76 10.16
C GLN A 136 15.16 15.33 9.27
N GLU A 137 15.17 15.04 7.96
CA GLU A 137 14.10 15.41 7.03
C GLU A 137 13.17 14.23 6.77
N VAL A 138 11.86 14.50 6.69
CA VAL A 138 10.87 13.50 6.30
C VAL A 138 10.97 13.27 4.80
N VAL A 139 11.20 12.02 4.42
CA VAL A 139 11.24 11.56 3.05
C VAL A 139 10.07 10.62 2.82
N ILE A 140 9.49 10.72 1.62
CA ILE A 140 8.46 9.82 1.14
C ILE A 140 8.97 9.04 -0.06
N SER A 141 8.52 7.79 -0.20
CA SER A 141 8.70 7.02 -1.43
C SER A 141 7.40 6.32 -1.80
N ILE A 142 7.16 6.17 -3.09
CA ILE A 142 6.04 5.37 -3.60
C ILE A 142 6.62 4.17 -4.35
N ALA A 143 6.20 2.97 -3.97
CA ALA A 143 6.70 1.74 -4.57
C ALA A 143 5.58 0.83 -5.06
N ILE A 144 5.76 0.24 -6.24
CA ILE A 144 4.86 -0.75 -6.83
C ILE A 144 5.67 -1.88 -7.47
N SER A 145 5.08 -3.07 -7.55
CA SER A 145 5.67 -4.20 -8.26
C SER A 145 4.87 -4.51 -9.53
N GLU A 146 5.58 -4.86 -10.60
CA GLU A 146 4.98 -5.60 -11.71
C GLU A 146 4.38 -6.92 -11.23
N ARG A 147 3.40 -7.43 -11.97
CA ARG A 147 2.69 -8.68 -11.69
C ARG A 147 2.65 -9.52 -12.96
N PHE A 148 3.05 -10.79 -12.85
CA PHE A 148 3.10 -11.73 -13.98
C PHE A 148 2.39 -13.03 -13.63
N LYS A 149 1.45 -13.47 -14.46
CA LYS A 149 0.81 -14.79 -14.29
C LYS A 149 1.89 -15.88 -14.16
N TYR A 150 1.66 -16.81 -13.24
CA TYR A 150 2.55 -17.96 -13.12
C TYR A 150 2.48 -18.81 -14.40
N LEU A 151 3.63 -19.35 -14.80
CA LEU A 151 3.68 -20.32 -15.91
C LEU A 151 3.07 -21.67 -15.51
N GLN A 152 3.13 -22.01 -14.22
CA GLN A 152 2.50 -23.20 -13.67
C GLN A 152 0.99 -22.99 -13.50
N ALA A 153 0.18 -23.61 -14.35
CA ALA A 153 -1.28 -23.45 -14.35
C ALA A 153 -1.97 -23.86 -13.03
N TRP A 154 -1.36 -24.75 -12.24
CA TRP A 154 -1.89 -25.19 -10.94
C TRP A 154 -1.61 -24.19 -9.81
N ARG A 155 -0.73 -23.20 -10.03
CA ARG A 155 -0.36 -22.23 -9.01
C ARG A 155 -1.28 -21.02 -9.10
N GLN A 156 -2.04 -20.77 -8.03
CA GLN A 156 -2.92 -19.61 -7.94
C GLN A 156 -2.14 -18.30 -7.72
N GLY A 157 -2.70 -17.20 -8.23
CA GLY A 157 -2.15 -15.84 -8.11
C GLY A 157 -1.17 -15.47 -9.22
N GLU A 158 -0.31 -14.48 -8.96
CA GLU A 158 0.71 -14.02 -9.89
C GLU A 158 2.04 -13.77 -9.17
N LYS A 159 3.13 -13.83 -9.93
CA LYS A 159 4.49 -13.54 -9.47
C LYS A 159 4.72 -12.03 -9.44
N ALA A 160 5.13 -11.51 -8.29
CA ALA A 160 5.67 -10.16 -8.17
C ALA A 160 7.02 -10.04 -8.91
N GLY A 161 7.10 -9.09 -9.84
CA GLY A 161 8.23 -8.86 -10.73
C GLY A 161 9.17 -7.74 -10.30
N LYS A 162 9.49 -6.84 -11.24
CA LYS A 162 10.34 -5.68 -11.00
C LYS A 162 9.63 -4.69 -10.08
N VAL A 163 10.37 -4.13 -9.13
CA VAL A 163 9.88 -3.07 -8.25
C VAL A 163 10.28 -1.72 -8.83
N ILE A 164 9.29 -0.83 -8.95
CA ILE A 164 9.43 0.56 -9.36
C ILE A 164 9.28 1.40 -8.09
N MET A 165 10.17 2.39 -7.91
CA MET A 165 10.20 3.29 -6.76
C MET A 165 10.34 4.71 -7.27
N LEU A 166 9.52 5.61 -6.73
CA LEU A 166 9.55 7.06 -6.91
C LEU A 166 9.93 7.70 -5.58
#